data_AF-A0A7K0NWR7-F1
#
_entry.id   AF-A0A7K0NWR7-F1
#
_cell.length_a   1.000
_cell.length_b   1.000
_cell.length_c   1.000
_cell.angle_alpha   90.00
_cell.angle_beta   90.00
_cell.angle_gamma   90.00
#
_symmetry.space_group_name_H-M   'P 1'
#
loop_
_entity.id
_entity.type
_entity.pdbx_description
1 polymer ?
#
loop_
_entity_poly.entity_id
_entity_poly.type
_entity_poly.pdbx_seq_one_letter_code
_entity_poly.pdbx_strand_id
1 'polypeptide(L)'
;VAKATGYVNAGTIEMLYQDGEFYFLEMNTRLQVEHCVTELVTSLDLVAEQIRIASGLPLSFTQDEIVRTGHAIECRINAENSAKGFLPSPGTIHDLHIPSGPGVRWDGGYERGDTVSQYYDNLVGKLIVWAPDRDRARLRMLRALSEFEIDGLHTTIPAQKLVLEHPEFAANQHSTRWLEEKADLSGLTSSAGSSAPADGDSSLMARDVPVEVDGRLFAVKVWLPEAPIAGVSAKKSSKPKPAAAGSGGAGGNGTITAPMQGTIVKVLVEVGQEVAAGDSLLVLEAMKMENHINAEQSGKIKELRVETGKTVSAGDILIIIE
;
A
#
# COMPACT_ATOMS: atom_id res chain seq x y z
N VAL A 1 -3.99 35.77 -1.83
CA VAL A 1 -3.23 34.84 -2.71
C VAL A 1 -3.99 34.54 -3.99
N ALA A 2 -5.08 33.76 -3.96
CA ALA A 2 -5.80 33.32 -5.17
C ALA A 2 -6.17 34.44 -6.18
N LYS A 3 -6.81 35.52 -5.74
CA LYS A 3 -7.12 36.67 -6.63
C LYS A 3 -5.87 37.37 -7.16
N ALA A 4 -4.81 37.46 -6.35
CA ALA A 4 -3.58 38.15 -6.70
C ALA A 4 -2.79 37.42 -7.81
N THR A 5 -2.94 36.09 -7.89
CA THR A 5 -2.33 35.27 -8.95
C THR A 5 -3.26 35.04 -10.14
N GLY A 6 -4.48 35.60 -10.13
CA GLY A 6 -5.48 35.34 -11.15
C GLY A 6 -5.91 33.87 -11.21
N TYR A 7 -5.89 33.17 -10.07
CA TYR A 7 -6.19 31.75 -10.01
C TYR A 7 -7.65 31.47 -10.39
N VAL A 8 -7.85 30.42 -11.18
CA VAL A 8 -9.16 29.96 -11.65
C VAL A 8 -9.31 28.51 -11.23
N ASN A 9 -10.56 28.10 -10.97
CA ASN A 9 -10.93 26.76 -10.53
C ASN A 9 -10.54 26.50 -9.06
N ALA A 10 -10.78 25.27 -8.57
CA ALA A 10 -10.42 24.85 -7.22
C ALA A 10 -8.91 24.63 -7.09
N GLY A 11 -8.37 24.96 -5.92
CA GLY A 11 -6.96 24.76 -5.56
C GLY A 11 -6.80 24.89 -4.05
N THR A 12 -5.69 24.42 -3.53
CA THR A 12 -5.44 24.36 -2.08
C THR A 12 -4.26 25.24 -1.72
N ILE A 13 -4.42 26.04 -0.66
CA ILE A 13 -3.32 26.75 -0.03
C ILE A 13 -2.91 25.96 1.20
N GLU A 14 -1.65 25.54 1.23
CA GLU A 14 -1.08 24.77 2.34
C GLU A 14 -0.37 25.71 3.30
N MET A 15 -0.66 25.51 4.58
CA MET A 15 -0.19 26.36 5.67
C MET A 15 0.41 25.49 6.77
N LEU A 16 1.45 25.99 7.44
CA LEU A 16 1.95 25.43 8.68
C LEU A 16 1.38 26.21 9.85
N TYR A 17 0.76 25.51 10.80
CA TYR A 17 0.28 26.10 12.05
C TYR A 17 1.24 25.81 13.19
N GLN A 18 1.63 26.84 13.94
CA GLN A 18 2.42 26.70 15.15
C GLN A 18 2.07 27.82 16.13
N ASP A 19 1.78 27.45 17.38
CA ASP A 19 1.61 28.38 18.52
C ASP A 19 0.60 29.53 18.27
N GLY A 20 -0.50 29.24 17.57
CA GLY A 20 -1.55 30.23 17.27
C GLY A 20 -1.38 30.95 15.93
N GLU A 21 -0.25 30.78 15.26
CA GLU A 21 0.10 31.46 14.01
C GLU A 21 0.07 30.51 12.81
N PHE A 22 -0.27 31.06 11.64
CA PHE A 22 -0.29 30.34 10.37
C PHE A 22 0.74 30.92 9.40
N TYR A 23 1.54 30.04 8.81
CA TYR A 23 2.58 30.39 7.83
C TYR A 23 2.26 29.75 6.49
N PHE A 24 2.38 30.52 5.41
CA PHE A 24 2.19 30.01 4.05
C PHE A 24 3.34 29.09 3.66
N LEU A 25 3.01 27.91 3.14
CA LEU A 25 3.99 26.96 2.60
C LEU A 25 3.97 27.01 1.07
N GLU A 26 2.85 26.62 0.47
CA GLU A 26 2.68 26.66 -0.98
C GLU A 26 1.21 26.69 -1.40
N MET A 27 0.96 26.76 -2.72
CA MET A 27 -0.36 26.62 -3.31
C MET A 27 -0.35 25.52 -4.37
N ASN A 28 -1.17 24.50 -4.17
CA ASN A 28 -1.36 23.41 -5.10
C ASN A 28 -2.48 23.75 -6.09
N THR A 29 -2.11 23.90 -7.36
CA THR A 29 -2.95 24.41 -8.45
C THR A 29 -3.80 23.32 -9.13
N ARG A 30 -4.38 22.44 -8.31
CA ARG A 30 -5.20 21.30 -8.74
C ARG A 30 -6.18 20.92 -7.64
N LEU A 31 -7.14 20.07 -7.97
CA LEU A 31 -7.95 19.41 -6.94
C LEU A 31 -7.04 18.54 -6.06
N GLN A 32 -7.19 18.66 -4.75
CA GLN A 32 -6.49 17.78 -3.82
C GLN A 32 -7.18 16.42 -3.71
N VAL A 33 -6.39 15.38 -3.46
CA VAL A 33 -6.92 14.02 -3.34
C VAL A 33 -7.91 13.93 -2.18
N GLU A 34 -7.59 14.60 -1.07
CA GLU A 34 -8.35 14.72 0.17
C GLU A 34 -9.52 15.73 0.11
N HIS A 35 -9.92 16.19 -1.07
CA HIS A 35 -11.04 17.15 -1.20
C HIS A 35 -12.36 16.62 -0.60
N CYS A 36 -12.54 15.30 -0.54
CA CYS A 36 -13.75 14.64 -0.04
C CYS A 36 -14.08 15.03 1.42
N VAL A 37 -13.08 15.28 2.28
CA VAL A 37 -13.37 15.76 3.65
C VAL A 37 -13.96 17.16 3.64
N THR A 38 -13.59 17.99 2.66
CA THR A 38 -14.19 19.32 2.49
C THR A 38 -15.63 19.19 2.01
N GLU A 39 -15.87 18.36 1.00
CA GLU A 39 -17.22 18.14 0.45
C GLU A 39 -18.21 17.64 1.51
N LEU A 40 -17.80 16.70 2.37
CA LEU A 40 -18.70 16.15 3.39
C LEU A 40 -19.07 17.14 4.49
N VAL A 41 -18.24 18.16 4.76
CA VAL A 41 -18.57 19.18 5.77
C VAL A 41 -19.24 20.41 5.18
N THR A 42 -18.99 20.74 3.91
CA THR A 42 -19.59 21.89 3.22
C THR A 42 -20.83 21.54 2.40
N SER A 43 -21.06 20.26 2.12
CA SER A 43 -22.08 19.78 1.17
C SER A 43 -21.92 20.33 -0.25
N LEU A 44 -20.71 20.74 -0.62
CA LEU A 44 -20.38 21.18 -1.98
C LEU A 44 -19.71 20.04 -2.75
N ASP A 45 -20.15 19.83 -4.00
CA ASP A 45 -19.45 18.99 -4.97
C ASP A 45 -18.40 19.86 -5.67
N LEU A 46 -17.14 19.68 -5.29
CA LEU A 46 -16.07 20.52 -5.81
C LEU A 46 -15.84 20.25 -7.28
N VAL A 47 -15.90 18.98 -7.72
CA VAL A 47 -15.71 18.60 -9.13
C VAL A 47 -16.80 19.21 -10.02
N ALA A 48 -18.06 19.19 -9.59
CA ALA A 48 -19.15 19.84 -10.30
C ALA A 48 -18.90 21.35 -10.46
N GLU A 49 -18.45 22.03 -9.40
CA GLU A 49 -18.08 23.45 -9.47
C GLU A 49 -16.86 23.69 -10.36
N GLN A 50 -15.86 22.80 -10.35
CA GLN A 50 -14.72 22.89 -11.27
C GLN A 50 -15.18 22.90 -12.73
N ILE A 51 -16.13 22.02 -13.09
CA ILE A 51 -16.69 21.93 -14.45
C ILE A 51 -17.51 23.17 -14.79
N ARG A 52 -18.32 23.68 -13.85
CA ARG A 52 -19.10 24.91 -14.03
C ARG A 52 -18.21 26.11 -14.31
N ILE A 53 -17.19 26.31 -13.48
CA ILE A 53 -16.21 27.40 -13.63
C ILE A 53 -15.45 27.26 -14.95
N ALA A 54 -15.01 26.05 -15.29
CA ALA A 54 -14.34 25.78 -16.57
C ALA A 54 -15.25 26.07 -17.78
N SER A 55 -16.56 25.96 -17.61
CA SER A 55 -17.57 26.32 -18.62
C SER A 55 -17.90 27.81 -18.65
N GLY A 56 -17.17 28.66 -17.91
CA GLY A 56 -17.39 30.11 -17.84
C GLY A 56 -18.57 30.53 -16.97
N LEU A 57 -19.15 29.61 -16.19
CA LEU A 57 -20.22 29.93 -15.25
C LEU A 57 -19.64 30.53 -13.95
N PRO A 58 -20.39 31.42 -13.27
CA PRO A 58 -20.01 31.88 -11.94
C PRO A 58 -20.15 30.76 -10.90
N LEU A 59 -19.53 30.97 -9.74
CA LEU A 59 -19.75 30.15 -8.54
C LEU A 59 -21.24 30.03 -8.25
N SER A 60 -21.71 28.83 -7.89
CA SER A 60 -23.11 28.60 -7.51
C SER A 60 -23.48 29.14 -6.13
N PHE A 61 -22.50 29.61 -5.36
CA PHE A 61 -22.65 30.10 -3.99
C PHE A 61 -21.79 31.33 -3.72
N THR A 62 -22.14 32.03 -2.65
CA THR A 62 -21.39 33.13 -2.04
C THR A 62 -20.63 32.66 -0.80
N GLN A 63 -19.73 33.52 -0.29
CA GLN A 63 -18.93 33.17 0.90
C GLN A 63 -19.78 32.90 2.15
N ASP A 64 -20.89 33.63 2.31
CA ASP A 64 -21.75 33.53 3.50
C ASP A 64 -22.66 32.28 3.46
N GLU A 65 -22.84 31.67 2.29
CA GLU A 65 -23.59 30.42 2.12
C GLU A 65 -22.76 29.17 2.44
N ILE A 66 -21.43 29.29 2.56
CA ILE A 66 -20.55 28.17 2.89
C ILE A 66 -20.64 27.89 4.39
N VAL A 67 -21.49 26.92 4.76
CA VAL A 67 -21.61 26.42 6.13
C VAL A 67 -20.82 25.14 6.29
N ARG A 68 -20.04 25.03 7.37
CA ARG A 68 -19.29 23.81 7.72
C ARG A 68 -20.05 23.08 8.83
N THR A 69 -20.52 21.88 8.55
CA THR A 69 -21.31 21.08 9.49
C THR A 69 -20.64 19.74 9.79
N GLY A 70 -20.63 19.37 11.07
CA GLY A 70 -20.00 18.14 11.55
C GLY A 70 -18.49 18.09 11.34
N HIS A 71 -17.97 16.87 11.20
CA HIS A 71 -16.56 16.58 11.00
C HIS A 71 -16.40 15.38 10.07
N ALA A 72 -15.38 15.41 9.22
CA ALA A 72 -15.05 14.33 8.32
C ALA A 72 -13.61 13.86 8.53
N ILE A 73 -13.38 12.57 8.37
CA ILE A 73 -12.05 11.93 8.40
C ILE A 73 -11.93 11.09 7.14
N GLU A 74 -10.79 11.17 6.46
CA GLU A 74 -10.43 10.34 5.32
C GLU A 74 -9.22 9.48 5.65
N CYS A 75 -9.28 8.21 5.26
CA CYS A 75 -8.18 7.27 5.26
C CYS A 75 -7.90 6.82 3.83
N ARG A 76 -6.66 6.95 3.38
CA ARG A 76 -6.20 6.45 2.09
C ARG A 76 -5.82 4.98 2.22
N ILE A 77 -6.54 4.10 1.57
CA ILE A 77 -6.27 2.67 1.59
C ILE A 77 -5.23 2.40 0.51
N ASN A 78 -3.96 2.29 0.90
CA ASN A 78 -2.87 1.97 -0.01
C ASN A 78 -2.55 0.48 0.08
N ALA A 79 -2.12 -0.10 -1.03
CA ALA A 79 -1.56 -1.45 -1.10
C ALA A 79 -0.11 -1.43 -0.58
N GLU A 80 0.04 -1.35 0.75
CA GLU A 80 1.32 -1.27 1.46
C GLU A 80 1.31 -2.20 2.67
N ASN A 81 2.46 -2.80 2.97
CA ASN A 81 2.65 -3.62 4.15
C ASN A 81 3.13 -2.79 5.34
N SER A 82 2.20 -2.30 6.15
CA SER A 82 2.52 -1.50 7.33
C SER A 82 3.39 -2.22 8.37
N ALA A 83 3.37 -3.56 8.43
CA ALA A 83 4.24 -4.33 9.34
C ALA A 83 5.69 -4.41 8.86
N LYS A 84 5.95 -4.13 7.57
CA LYS A 84 7.29 -4.14 6.96
C LYS A 84 7.71 -2.75 6.50
N GLY A 85 7.35 -1.70 7.25
CA GLY A 85 7.76 -0.33 6.90
C GLY A 85 7.10 0.20 5.63
N PHE A 86 5.82 -0.11 5.43
CA PHE A 86 4.99 0.42 4.33
C PHE A 86 5.48 0.04 2.91
N LEU A 87 6.19 -1.08 2.77
CA LEU A 87 6.59 -1.58 1.45
C LEU A 87 5.36 -1.78 0.55
N PRO A 88 5.37 -1.33 -0.73
CA PRO A 88 4.31 -1.58 -1.68
C PRO A 88 4.00 -3.07 -1.82
N SER A 89 2.71 -3.37 -1.96
CA SER A 89 2.17 -4.72 -2.08
C SER A 89 1.28 -4.83 -3.33
N PRO A 90 1.83 -4.67 -4.55
CA PRO A 90 1.06 -4.90 -5.76
C PRO A 90 0.57 -6.35 -5.81
N GLY A 91 -0.62 -6.58 -6.35
CA GLY A 91 -1.25 -7.89 -6.27
C GLY A 91 -2.66 -7.89 -6.83
N THR A 92 -3.22 -9.10 -6.99
CA THR A 92 -4.60 -9.27 -7.41
C THR A 92 -5.51 -9.24 -6.19
N ILE A 93 -6.59 -8.48 -6.28
CA ILE A 93 -7.62 -8.41 -5.24
C ILE A 93 -8.52 -9.65 -5.38
N HIS A 94 -8.36 -10.63 -4.49
CA HIS A 94 -9.14 -11.88 -4.53
C HIS A 94 -10.55 -11.71 -3.98
N ASP A 95 -10.68 -10.89 -2.95
CA ASP A 95 -11.94 -10.48 -2.37
C ASP A 95 -11.87 -9.02 -1.93
N LEU A 96 -13.01 -8.33 -1.99
CA LEU A 96 -13.13 -6.92 -1.65
C LEU A 96 -14.51 -6.65 -1.06
N HIS A 97 -14.54 -6.42 0.25
CA HIS A 97 -15.71 -5.93 0.96
C HIS A 97 -15.48 -4.48 1.42
N ILE A 98 -16.20 -3.57 0.78
CA ILE A 98 -16.15 -2.14 1.10
C ILE A 98 -17.22 -1.82 2.16
N PRO A 99 -16.86 -1.15 3.27
CA PRO A 99 -17.81 -0.78 4.31
C PRO A 99 -18.80 0.28 3.79
N SER A 100 -20.02 0.24 4.32
CA SER A 100 -21.09 1.14 3.90
C SER A 100 -21.92 1.64 5.09
N GLY A 101 -23.00 2.36 4.78
CA GLY A 101 -23.94 2.87 5.76
C GLY A 101 -23.91 4.40 5.89
N PRO A 102 -24.72 4.95 6.82
CA PRO A 102 -24.86 6.40 6.95
C PRO A 102 -23.49 7.06 7.18
N GLY A 103 -23.23 8.17 6.48
CA GLY A 103 -22.00 8.95 6.65
C GLY A 103 -20.70 8.17 6.38
N VAL A 104 -20.74 7.09 5.60
CA VAL A 104 -19.57 6.39 5.08
C VAL A 104 -19.58 6.53 3.56
N ARG A 105 -18.48 7.00 2.99
CA ARG A 105 -18.25 7.21 1.56
C ARG A 105 -16.99 6.44 1.16
N TRP A 106 -17.05 5.80 0.00
CA TRP A 106 -15.92 5.11 -0.61
C TRP A 106 -15.69 5.66 -2.01
N ASP A 107 -14.48 6.15 -2.25
CA ASP A 107 -13.99 6.56 -3.56
C ASP A 107 -12.84 5.62 -3.94
N GLY A 108 -13.15 4.47 -4.53
CA GLY A 108 -12.19 3.49 -5.02
C GLY A 108 -12.33 3.21 -6.52
N GLY A 109 -11.26 2.72 -7.13
CA GLY A 109 -11.19 2.44 -8.57
C GLY A 109 -10.99 0.98 -8.94
N TYR A 110 -11.02 0.08 -7.94
CA TYR A 110 -10.78 -1.35 -8.11
C TYR A 110 -11.99 -2.16 -7.69
N GLU A 111 -12.21 -3.28 -8.38
CA GLU A 111 -13.19 -4.30 -8.06
C GLU A 111 -12.49 -5.65 -7.75
N ARG A 112 -13.28 -6.61 -7.27
CA ARG A 112 -12.81 -7.98 -7.07
C ARG A 112 -12.31 -8.56 -8.39
N GLY A 113 -11.10 -9.10 -8.38
CA GLY A 113 -10.42 -9.69 -9.53
C GLY A 113 -9.46 -8.73 -10.24
N ASP A 114 -9.49 -7.42 -9.93
CA ASP A 114 -8.53 -6.48 -10.48
C ASP A 114 -7.14 -6.65 -9.86
N THR A 115 -6.12 -6.20 -10.60
CA THR A 115 -4.74 -6.19 -10.14
C THR A 115 -4.27 -4.78 -9.86
N VAL A 116 -3.83 -4.52 -8.63
CA VAL A 116 -3.09 -3.31 -8.27
C VAL A 116 -1.70 -3.41 -8.88
N SER A 117 -1.45 -2.57 -9.89
CA SER A 117 -0.21 -2.59 -10.66
C SER A 117 0.93 -1.90 -9.92
N GLN A 118 2.15 -2.41 -10.11
CA GLN A 118 3.37 -1.74 -9.66
C GLN A 118 3.72 -0.46 -10.44
N TYR A 119 3.07 -0.22 -11.59
CA TYR A 119 3.39 0.91 -12.47
C TYR A 119 2.64 2.19 -12.12
N TYR A 120 1.68 2.12 -11.20
CA TYR A 120 0.85 3.25 -10.78
C TYR A 120 0.97 3.48 -9.28
N ASP A 121 0.31 4.54 -8.79
CA ASP A 121 0.13 4.75 -7.37
C ASP A 121 -0.54 3.52 -6.73
N ASN A 122 -0.07 3.13 -5.54
CA ASN A 122 -0.57 1.98 -4.80
C ASN A 122 -1.88 2.29 -4.04
N LEU A 123 -2.44 3.49 -4.17
CA LEU A 123 -3.75 3.86 -3.67
C LEU A 123 -4.85 2.97 -4.27
N VAL A 124 -5.46 2.13 -3.43
CA VAL A 124 -6.64 1.31 -3.76
C VAL A 124 -7.90 2.16 -3.76
N GLY A 125 -8.01 3.08 -2.80
CA GLY A 125 -9.12 4.02 -2.72
C GLY A 125 -9.11 4.83 -1.44
N LYS A 126 -10.13 5.67 -1.27
CA LYS A 126 -10.29 6.55 -0.13
C LYS A 126 -11.55 6.15 0.63
N LEU A 127 -11.38 5.86 1.92
CA LEU A 127 -12.49 5.67 2.83
C LEU A 127 -12.70 6.97 3.60
N ILE A 128 -13.87 7.56 3.45
CA ILE A 128 -14.21 8.83 4.09
C ILE A 128 -15.43 8.64 4.98
N VAL A 129 -15.39 9.18 6.18
CA VAL A 129 -16.55 9.19 7.08
C VAL A 129 -16.90 10.60 7.49
N TRP A 130 -18.18 10.83 7.78
CA TRP A 130 -18.70 12.04 8.39
C TRP A 130 -19.50 11.72 9.65
N ALA A 131 -19.42 12.60 10.64
CA ALA A 131 -20.27 12.58 11.82
C ALA A 131 -20.50 14.00 12.39
N PRO A 132 -21.44 14.18 13.34
CA PRO A 132 -21.69 15.49 13.96
C PRO A 132 -20.50 16.10 14.71
N ASP A 133 -19.53 15.29 15.14
CA ASP A 133 -18.32 15.74 15.83
C ASP A 133 -17.12 14.82 15.49
N ARG A 134 -15.91 15.29 15.83
CA ARG A 134 -14.65 14.61 15.49
C ARG A 134 -14.54 13.23 16.11
N ASP A 135 -14.92 13.05 17.37
CA ASP A 135 -14.75 11.76 18.03
C ASP A 135 -15.74 10.73 17.48
N ARG A 136 -16.98 11.13 17.19
CA ARG A 136 -17.93 10.27 16.46
C ARG A 136 -17.45 9.92 15.06
N ALA A 137 -16.79 10.84 14.36
CA ALA A 137 -16.19 10.56 13.05
C ALA A 137 -15.05 9.55 13.20
N ARG A 138 -14.16 9.71 14.19
CA ARG A 138 -13.08 8.77 14.51
C ARG A 138 -13.59 7.37 14.82
N LEU A 139 -14.58 7.25 15.70
CA LEU A 139 -15.19 5.97 16.05
C LEU A 139 -15.92 5.33 14.86
N ARG A 140 -16.53 6.14 13.99
CA ARG A 140 -17.13 5.65 12.74
C ARG A 140 -16.08 5.15 11.76
N MET A 141 -14.95 5.84 11.64
CA MET A 141 -13.83 5.38 10.81
C MET A 141 -13.28 4.05 11.33
N LEU A 142 -13.10 3.90 12.65
CA LEU A 142 -12.66 2.64 13.25
C LEU A 142 -13.62 1.48 12.96
N ARG A 143 -14.93 1.74 13.02
CA ARG A 143 -15.96 0.76 12.64
C ARG A 143 -15.83 0.39 11.16
N ALA A 144 -15.80 1.40 10.27
CA ALA A 144 -15.72 1.19 8.82
C ALA A 144 -14.43 0.44 8.42
N LEU A 145 -13.27 0.79 8.99
CA LEU A 145 -12.01 0.08 8.76
C LEU A 145 -12.03 -1.36 9.29
N SER A 146 -12.81 -1.64 10.34
CA SER A 146 -12.95 -3.01 10.87
C SER A 146 -13.93 -3.87 10.06
N GLU A 147 -14.83 -3.23 9.31
CA GLU A 147 -15.74 -3.85 8.34
C GLU A 147 -15.08 -3.98 6.96
N PHE A 148 -13.94 -3.33 6.70
CA PHE A 148 -13.27 -3.37 5.41
C PHE A 148 -12.48 -4.67 5.27
N GLU A 149 -12.81 -5.48 4.26
CA GLU A 149 -12.07 -6.70 3.94
C GLU A 149 -11.46 -6.58 2.55
N ILE A 150 -10.16 -6.88 2.44
CA ILE A 150 -9.44 -6.93 1.17
C ILE A 150 -8.44 -8.08 1.24
N ASP A 151 -8.56 -8.99 0.29
CA ASP A 151 -7.73 -10.18 0.21
C ASP A 151 -6.83 -10.16 -1.03
N GLY A 152 -5.65 -10.77 -0.92
CA GLY A 152 -4.64 -10.86 -1.99
C GLY A 152 -3.56 -9.77 -1.97
N LEU A 153 -3.65 -8.79 -1.06
CA LEU A 153 -2.60 -7.79 -0.84
C LEU A 153 -2.59 -7.26 0.61
N HIS A 154 -1.47 -6.69 1.03
CA HIS A 154 -1.38 -5.94 2.29
C HIS A 154 -1.89 -4.51 2.12
N THR A 155 -2.49 -3.95 3.17
CA THR A 155 -2.95 -2.56 3.17
C THR A 155 -2.50 -1.75 4.38
N THR A 156 -2.68 -0.43 4.29
CA THR A 156 -2.48 0.54 5.38
C THR A 156 -3.53 0.49 6.48
N ILE A 157 -4.60 -0.30 6.33
CA ILE A 157 -5.73 -0.39 7.29
C ILE A 157 -5.27 -0.68 8.72
N PRO A 158 -4.37 -1.66 8.97
CA PRO A 158 -3.93 -1.96 10.33
C PRO A 158 -3.24 -0.77 11.02
N ALA A 159 -2.35 -0.05 10.32
CA ALA A 159 -1.69 1.14 10.85
C ALA A 159 -2.69 2.27 11.12
N GLN A 160 -3.65 2.47 10.21
CA GLN A 160 -4.69 3.49 10.37
C GLN A 160 -5.56 3.25 11.61
N LYS A 161 -5.91 1.99 11.89
CA LYS A 161 -6.63 1.63 13.12
C LYS A 161 -5.83 2.00 14.37
N LEU A 162 -4.54 1.68 14.41
CA LEU A 162 -3.66 2.06 15.53
C LEU A 162 -3.59 3.58 15.72
N VAL A 163 -3.41 4.33 14.63
CA VAL A 163 -3.38 5.80 14.69
C VAL A 163 -4.69 6.36 15.23
N LEU A 164 -5.84 5.87 14.74
CA LEU A 164 -7.16 6.32 15.17
C LEU A 164 -7.47 5.93 16.63
N GLU A 165 -6.93 4.82 17.12
CA GLU A 165 -7.05 4.39 18.52
C GLU A 165 -6.12 5.14 19.47
N HIS A 166 -5.01 5.69 18.97
CA HIS A 166 -4.00 6.32 19.80
C HIS A 166 -4.56 7.51 20.62
N PRO A 167 -4.30 7.58 21.95
CA PRO A 167 -4.84 8.63 22.82
C PRO A 167 -4.53 10.06 22.37
N GLU A 168 -3.28 10.31 21.94
CA GLU A 168 -2.88 11.64 21.44
C GLU A 168 -3.63 12.02 20.15
N PHE A 169 -3.87 11.08 19.22
CA PHE A 169 -4.67 11.35 18.03
C PHE A 169 -6.14 11.59 18.40
N ALA A 170 -6.70 10.78 19.29
CA ALA A 170 -8.06 10.96 19.80
C ALA A 170 -8.24 12.34 20.48
N ALA A 171 -7.25 12.79 21.25
CA ALA A 171 -7.22 14.09 21.92
C ALA A 171 -6.85 15.26 20.99
N ASN A 172 -6.59 15.02 19.70
CA ASN A 172 -6.14 16.04 18.73
C ASN A 172 -4.80 16.71 19.13
N GLN A 173 -3.88 15.93 19.69
CA GLN A 173 -2.56 16.35 20.18
C GLN A 173 -1.43 15.71 19.35
N HIS A 174 -1.36 16.03 18.08
CA HIS A 174 -0.37 15.48 17.14
C HIS A 174 0.24 16.60 16.28
N SER A 175 1.43 16.31 15.75
CA SER A 175 2.20 17.17 14.85
C SER A 175 2.49 16.45 13.53
N THR A 176 3.15 17.11 12.59
CA THR A 176 3.56 16.52 11.32
C THR A 176 4.61 15.41 11.47
N ARG A 177 5.36 15.36 12.58
CA ARG A 177 6.37 14.32 12.88
C ARG A 177 5.86 13.24 13.82
N TRP A 178 4.62 13.36 14.28
CA TRP A 178 4.08 12.52 15.34
C TRP A 178 4.10 11.03 14.99
N LEU A 179 3.81 10.67 13.74
CA LEU A 179 3.80 9.27 13.31
C LEU A 179 5.21 8.64 13.41
N GLU A 180 6.26 9.38 13.03
CA GLU A 180 7.65 8.93 13.07
C GLU A 180 8.19 8.86 14.51
N GLU A 181 7.81 9.81 15.35
CA GLU A 181 8.38 9.97 16.68
C GLU A 181 7.66 9.15 17.76
N LYS A 182 6.36 8.90 17.60
CA LYS A 182 5.50 8.40 18.69
C LYS A 182 4.57 7.26 18.34
N ALA A 183 4.21 7.05 17.07
CA ALA A 183 3.31 5.96 16.74
C ALA A 183 4.07 4.63 16.78
N ASP A 184 3.81 3.82 17.81
CA ASP A 184 4.33 2.46 17.87
C ASP A 184 3.53 1.55 16.92
N LEU A 185 4.12 1.28 15.76
CA LEU A 185 3.58 0.35 14.75
C LEU A 185 4.22 -1.05 14.83
N SER A 186 5.10 -1.30 15.81
CA SER A 186 5.86 -2.56 15.91
C SER A 186 4.98 -3.79 16.19
N GLY A 187 3.79 -3.58 16.77
CA GLY A 187 2.81 -4.64 17.05
C GLY A 187 2.01 -5.10 15.83
N LEU A 188 2.20 -4.48 14.65
CA LEU A 188 1.49 -4.87 13.44
C LEU A 188 1.96 -6.24 12.96
N THR A 189 1.03 -7.18 12.87
CA THR A 189 1.28 -8.49 12.27
C THR A 189 0.91 -8.47 10.80
N SER A 190 1.79 -8.98 9.94
CA SER A 190 1.50 -9.12 8.52
C SER A 190 0.55 -10.30 8.31
N SER A 191 -0.73 -10.04 8.11
CA SER A 191 -1.63 -11.01 7.48
C SER A 191 -2.18 -10.37 6.23
N ALA A 192 -1.60 -10.70 5.07
CA ALA A 192 -2.40 -10.71 3.85
C ALA A 192 -3.34 -11.89 4.04
N GLY A 193 -4.63 -11.72 3.71
CA GLY A 193 -5.61 -12.78 3.91
C GLY A 193 -5.08 -14.12 3.37
N SER A 194 -5.20 -15.15 4.20
CA SER A 194 -4.85 -16.51 3.83
C SER A 194 -5.95 -17.05 2.93
N SER A 195 -6.00 -16.59 1.70
CA SER A 195 -6.46 -17.42 0.59
C SER A 195 -5.33 -17.49 -0.44
N ALA A 196 -4.25 -18.17 -0.05
CA ALA A 196 -3.58 -18.96 -1.07
C ALA A 196 -4.67 -19.85 -1.69
N PRO A 197 -4.93 -19.79 -3.02
CA PRO A 197 -5.27 -21.04 -3.67
C PRO A 197 -4.13 -21.95 -3.26
N ALA A 198 -4.43 -23.08 -2.60
CA ALA A 198 -3.42 -24.09 -2.29
C ALA A 198 -2.43 -24.12 -3.43
N ASP A 199 -1.15 -23.86 -3.16
CA ASP A 199 -0.10 -23.90 -4.16
C ASP A 199 -0.37 -25.11 -5.03
N GLY A 200 -0.95 -24.84 -6.20
CA GLY A 200 -0.83 -25.72 -7.32
C GLY A 200 0.61 -25.49 -7.69
N ASP A 201 1.51 -26.23 -7.04
CA ASP A 201 2.69 -26.72 -7.73
C ASP A 201 2.14 -27.47 -8.94
N SER A 202 1.81 -26.73 -10.00
CA SER A 202 1.62 -27.31 -11.31
C SER A 202 3.03 -27.67 -11.73
N SER A 203 3.50 -28.81 -11.21
CA SER A 203 4.74 -29.43 -11.64
C SER A 203 4.61 -29.60 -13.15
N LEU A 204 5.24 -28.70 -13.90
CA LEU A 204 5.22 -28.76 -15.35
C LEU A 204 6.05 -29.99 -15.72
N MET A 205 5.40 -31.03 -16.23
CA MET A 205 6.13 -32.18 -16.76
C MET A 205 6.57 -31.88 -18.19
N ALA A 206 7.87 -31.95 -18.46
CA ALA A 206 8.38 -31.96 -19.83
C ALA A 206 7.91 -33.24 -20.53
N ARG A 207 7.15 -33.11 -21.62
CA ARG A 207 6.85 -34.22 -22.52
C ARG A 207 7.46 -33.96 -23.89
N ASP A 208 8.13 -34.96 -24.43
CA ASP A 208 8.59 -34.96 -25.82
C ASP A 208 7.38 -35.25 -26.71
N VAL A 209 6.92 -34.23 -27.43
CA VAL A 209 5.83 -34.35 -28.41
C VAL A 209 6.45 -34.33 -29.81
N PRO A 210 6.26 -35.37 -30.63
CA PRO A 210 6.72 -35.34 -32.02
C PRO A 210 5.84 -34.38 -32.84
N VAL A 211 6.46 -33.36 -33.40
CA VAL A 211 5.83 -32.36 -34.29
C VAL A 211 6.41 -32.53 -35.68
N GLU A 212 5.55 -32.68 -36.68
CA GLU A 212 5.96 -32.79 -38.09
C GLU A 212 6.09 -31.40 -38.71
N VAL A 213 7.26 -31.10 -39.27
CA VAL A 213 7.52 -29.90 -40.07
C VAL A 213 8.14 -30.33 -41.38
N ASP A 214 7.51 -29.96 -42.51
CA ASP A 214 7.93 -30.29 -43.88
C ASP A 214 8.22 -31.79 -44.11
N GLY A 215 7.34 -32.66 -43.59
CA GLY A 215 7.45 -34.11 -43.80
C GLY A 215 8.48 -34.82 -42.92
N ARG A 216 9.04 -34.13 -41.92
CA ARG A 216 10.01 -34.69 -40.96
C ARG A 216 9.54 -34.46 -39.53
N LEU A 217 9.60 -35.51 -38.71
CA LEU A 217 9.20 -35.48 -37.31
C LEU A 217 10.33 -34.98 -36.42
N PHE A 218 10.05 -33.96 -35.62
CA PHE A 218 10.94 -33.38 -34.61
C PHE A 218 10.34 -33.59 -33.23
N ALA A 219 11.11 -34.16 -32.29
CA ALA A 219 10.68 -34.25 -30.90
C ALA A 219 10.89 -32.90 -30.21
N VAL A 220 9.80 -32.21 -29.87
CA VAL A 220 9.82 -30.92 -29.19
C VAL A 220 9.36 -31.10 -27.75
N LYS A 221 10.14 -30.59 -26.79
CA LYS A 221 9.76 -30.59 -25.38
C LYS A 221 8.72 -29.52 -25.10
N VAL A 222 7.51 -29.96 -24.77
CA VAL A 222 6.42 -29.07 -24.35
C VAL A 222 6.16 -29.27 -22.86
N TRP A 223 6.07 -28.16 -22.15
CA TRP A 223 5.80 -28.12 -20.71
C TRP A 223 4.32 -27.83 -20.51
N LEU A 224 3.56 -28.80 -20.03
CA LEU A 224 2.11 -28.70 -19.87
C LEU A 224 1.74 -28.82 -18.38
N PRO A 225 0.76 -28.03 -17.89
CA PRO A 225 0.22 -28.20 -16.55
C PRO A 225 -0.52 -29.54 -16.46
N GLU A 226 -0.42 -30.21 -15.31
CA GLU A 226 -1.07 -31.49 -15.09
C GLU A 226 -2.59 -31.28 -14.95
N ALA A 227 -3.35 -31.56 -16.02
CA ALA A 227 -4.80 -31.54 -15.98
C ALA A 227 -5.32 -32.83 -15.32
N PRO A 228 -6.26 -32.76 -14.35
CA PRO A 228 -6.84 -33.95 -13.76
C PRO A 228 -7.71 -34.67 -14.79
N ILE A 229 -7.38 -35.92 -15.13
CA ILE A 229 -8.30 -36.80 -15.85
C ILE A 229 -9.36 -37.26 -14.84
N ALA A 230 -10.61 -36.83 -15.04
CA ALA A 230 -11.75 -37.33 -14.29
C ALA A 230 -11.96 -38.82 -14.62
N GLY A 231 -11.75 -39.70 -13.63
CA GLY A 231 -11.94 -41.13 -13.82
C GLY A 231 -11.73 -41.99 -12.57
N VAL A 232 -12.84 -42.34 -11.93
CA VAL A 232 -13.11 -43.54 -11.11
C VAL A 232 -12.38 -43.69 -9.76
N SER A 233 -13.21 -43.63 -8.72
CA SER A 233 -12.90 -43.85 -7.31
C SER A 233 -12.28 -45.23 -7.03
N ALA A 234 -11.14 -45.26 -6.34
CA ALA A 234 -10.67 -46.43 -5.61
C ALA A 234 -10.08 -46.00 -4.26
N LYS A 235 -10.81 -46.32 -3.18
CA LYS A 235 -10.33 -46.21 -1.78
C LYS A 235 -8.98 -46.91 -1.62
N LYS A 236 -7.98 -46.22 -1.08
CA LYS A 236 -6.85 -46.86 -0.39
C LYS A 236 -6.52 -46.17 0.93
N SER A 237 -6.18 -47.06 1.86
CA SER A 237 -6.02 -46.94 3.31
C SER A 237 -4.88 -46.04 3.76
N SER A 238 -5.11 -45.33 4.87
CA SER A 238 -4.11 -44.61 5.67
C SER A 238 -3.03 -45.55 6.22
N LYS A 239 -1.76 -45.22 6.01
CA LYS A 239 -0.62 -45.71 6.79
C LYS A 239 0.02 -44.56 7.59
N PRO A 240 0.66 -44.84 8.73
CA PRO A 240 1.04 -43.81 9.70
C PRO A 240 2.28 -43.03 9.27
N LYS A 241 2.29 -41.74 9.64
CA LYS A 241 3.35 -40.75 9.45
C LYS A 241 4.60 -41.13 10.28
N PRO A 242 5.84 -41.12 9.74
CA PRO A 242 7.02 -41.09 10.58
C PRO A 242 7.26 -39.68 11.13
N ALA A 243 7.91 -39.63 12.28
CA ALA A 243 8.19 -38.45 13.07
C ALA A 243 8.96 -37.36 12.30
N ALA A 244 8.64 -36.11 12.64
CA ALA A 244 9.26 -34.91 12.11
C ALA A 244 10.77 -34.90 12.39
N ALA A 245 11.57 -35.02 11.33
CA ALA A 245 12.90 -34.46 11.29
C ALA A 245 12.76 -32.97 10.96
N GLY A 246 13.41 -32.12 11.76
CA GLY A 246 13.36 -30.67 11.59
C GLY A 246 13.74 -30.27 10.16
N SER A 247 12.84 -29.55 9.51
CA SER A 247 13.15 -28.83 8.28
C SER A 247 14.11 -27.70 8.62
N GLY A 248 15.40 -27.97 8.43
CA GLY A 248 16.42 -26.93 8.33
C GLY A 248 15.94 -25.88 7.34
N GLY A 249 16.07 -24.62 7.73
CA GLY A 249 15.75 -23.48 6.90
C GLY A 249 16.40 -23.65 5.54
N ALA A 250 15.56 -23.56 4.50
CA ALA A 250 16.03 -23.37 3.15
C ALA A 250 16.93 -22.12 3.16
N GLY A 251 18.22 -22.31 2.86
CA GLY A 251 19.20 -21.24 2.82
C GLY A 251 18.72 -20.13 1.88
N GLY A 252 18.36 -18.99 2.46
CA GLY A 252 18.20 -17.78 1.70
C GLY A 252 19.56 -17.45 1.10
N ASN A 253 19.65 -17.39 -0.23
CA ASN A 253 20.75 -16.71 -0.89
C ASN A 253 20.77 -15.31 -0.28
N GLY A 254 21.69 -14.99 0.64
CA GLY A 254 21.72 -13.75 1.41
C GLY A 254 21.84 -12.52 0.51
N THR A 255 20.81 -12.19 -0.25
CA THR A 255 20.81 -11.30 -1.38
C THR A 255 19.61 -10.41 -1.17
N ILE A 256 19.87 -9.20 -0.70
CA ILE A 256 18.84 -8.23 -0.42
C ILE A 256 18.63 -7.44 -1.70
N THR A 257 17.39 -7.46 -2.19
CA THR A 257 16.97 -6.78 -3.42
C THR A 257 16.18 -5.53 -3.11
N ALA A 258 16.11 -4.61 -4.06
CA ALA A 258 15.30 -3.41 -3.95
C ALA A 258 13.82 -3.81 -4.06
N PRO A 259 13.00 -3.58 -3.01
CA PRO A 259 11.59 -3.96 -3.06
C PRO A 259 10.78 -3.04 -3.98
N MET A 260 11.29 -1.86 -4.29
CA MET A 260 10.63 -0.86 -5.14
C MET A 260 11.64 -0.01 -5.91
N GLN A 261 11.16 0.67 -6.95
CA GLN A 261 11.96 1.67 -7.65
C GLN A 261 12.11 2.93 -6.78
N GLY A 262 13.33 3.43 -6.63
CA GLY A 262 13.60 4.60 -5.81
C GLY A 262 15.04 5.07 -5.92
N THR A 263 15.37 6.11 -5.14
CA THR A 263 16.74 6.65 -5.05
C THR A 263 17.32 6.33 -3.68
N ILE A 264 18.55 5.84 -3.63
CA ILE A 264 19.23 5.56 -2.37
C ILE A 264 19.63 6.89 -1.71
N VAL A 265 19.02 7.23 -0.58
CA VAL A 265 19.32 8.48 0.15
C VAL A 265 20.51 8.30 1.08
N LYS A 266 20.61 7.12 1.71
CA LYS A 266 21.67 6.86 2.69
C LYS A 266 21.97 5.38 2.78
N VAL A 267 23.25 5.03 2.76
CA VAL A 267 23.74 3.70 3.11
C VAL A 267 24.24 3.75 4.55
N LEU A 268 23.73 2.85 5.41
CA LEU A 268 24.02 2.83 6.86
C LEU A 268 25.08 1.79 7.25
N VAL A 269 25.55 1.01 6.28
CA VAL A 269 26.40 -0.17 6.51
C VAL A 269 27.59 -0.22 5.56
N GLU A 270 28.70 -0.80 6.02
CA GLU A 270 29.93 -0.96 5.25
C GLU A 270 30.20 -2.43 4.88
N VAL A 271 30.95 -2.64 3.80
CA VAL A 271 31.40 -4.00 3.42
C VAL A 271 32.26 -4.57 4.54
N GLY A 272 31.89 -5.75 5.03
CA GLY A 272 32.54 -6.44 6.13
C GLY A 272 31.94 -6.16 7.51
N GLN A 273 30.90 -5.35 7.62
CA GLN A 273 30.17 -5.14 8.88
C GLN A 273 29.26 -6.35 9.18
N GLU A 274 29.20 -6.75 10.45
CA GLU A 274 28.20 -7.72 10.94
C GLU A 274 26.87 -7.00 11.18
N VAL A 275 25.79 -7.58 10.66
CA VAL A 275 24.43 -7.09 10.80
C VAL A 275 23.56 -8.18 11.38
N ALA A 276 22.62 -7.83 12.25
CA ALA A 276 21.60 -8.73 12.76
C ALA A 276 20.36 -8.71 11.85
N ALA A 277 19.60 -9.80 11.84
CA ALA A 277 18.28 -9.83 11.21
C ALA A 277 17.40 -8.71 11.79
N GLY A 278 16.87 -7.85 10.93
CA GLY A 278 16.08 -6.67 11.29
C GLY A 278 16.84 -5.35 11.28
N ASP A 279 18.17 -5.33 11.20
CA ASP A 279 18.95 -4.10 11.15
C ASP A 279 18.72 -3.33 9.85
N SER A 280 18.54 -2.01 9.93
CA SER A 280 18.41 -1.15 8.75
C SER A 280 19.74 -0.98 8.03
N LEU A 281 19.77 -1.37 6.75
CA LEU A 281 20.97 -1.36 5.92
C LEU A 281 21.09 -0.09 5.09
N LEU A 282 19.97 0.37 4.52
CA LEU A 282 19.93 1.58 3.70
C LEU A 282 18.55 2.22 3.72
N VAL A 283 18.50 3.49 3.32
CA VAL A 283 17.30 4.30 3.20
C VAL A 283 17.08 4.60 1.72
N LEU A 284 15.91 4.21 1.22
CA LEU A 284 15.47 4.39 -0.15
C LEU A 284 14.31 5.37 -0.20
N GLU A 285 14.45 6.45 -0.95
CA GLU A 285 13.36 7.39 -1.21
C GLU A 285 12.59 6.94 -2.44
N ALA A 286 11.29 6.69 -2.24
CA ALA A 286 10.34 6.48 -3.32
C ALA A 286 9.06 7.23 -2.99
N MET A 287 8.44 7.84 -4.00
CA MET A 287 7.17 8.57 -3.84
C MET A 287 7.20 9.64 -2.73
N LYS A 288 8.36 10.31 -2.53
CA LYS A 288 8.63 11.30 -1.45
C LYS A 288 8.56 10.74 -0.02
N MET A 289 8.65 9.44 0.14
CA MET A 289 8.76 8.77 1.45
C MET A 289 10.10 8.05 1.55
N GLU A 290 10.73 8.15 2.73
CA GLU A 290 11.95 7.42 3.07
C GLU A 290 11.58 6.02 3.58
N ASN A 291 12.05 4.98 2.90
CA ASN A 291 11.83 3.58 3.24
C ASN A 291 13.12 2.95 3.74
N HIS A 292 13.09 2.40 4.95
CA HIS A 292 14.22 1.67 5.52
C HIS A 292 14.22 0.23 5.00
N ILE A 293 15.32 -0.20 4.38
CA ILE A 293 15.53 -1.57 3.95
C ILE A 293 16.30 -2.32 5.02
N ASN A 294 15.68 -3.35 5.59
CA ASN A 294 16.23 -4.09 6.73
C ASN A 294 16.82 -5.45 6.31
N ALA A 295 17.76 -5.96 7.10
CA ALA A 295 18.37 -7.26 6.87
C ALA A 295 17.40 -8.41 7.13
N GLU A 296 17.23 -9.33 6.16
CA GLU A 296 16.38 -10.52 6.34
C GLU A 296 17.05 -11.60 7.21
N GLN A 297 18.38 -11.59 7.28
CA GLN A 297 19.17 -12.54 8.07
C GLN A 297 20.37 -11.87 8.72
N SER A 298 20.81 -12.42 9.86
CA SER A 298 22.07 -12.02 10.47
C SER A 298 23.24 -12.57 9.66
N GLY A 299 24.27 -11.77 9.47
CA GLY A 299 25.47 -12.18 8.75
C GLY A 299 26.42 -11.01 8.50
N LYS A 300 27.45 -11.26 7.69
CA LYS A 300 28.46 -10.26 7.35
C LYS A 300 28.20 -9.72 5.94
N ILE A 301 28.25 -8.40 5.77
CA ILE A 301 28.08 -7.81 4.44
C ILE A 301 29.27 -8.17 3.55
N LYS A 302 29.01 -8.95 2.52
CA LYS A 302 30.00 -9.41 1.55
C LYS A 302 30.18 -8.42 0.40
N GLU A 303 29.07 -7.89 -0.11
CA GLU A 303 29.10 -7.01 -1.29
C GLU A 303 28.00 -5.96 -1.18
N LEU A 304 28.35 -4.70 -1.47
CA LEU A 304 27.43 -3.55 -1.55
C LEU A 304 27.44 -3.06 -3.00
N ARG A 305 26.33 -3.18 -3.74
CA ARG A 305 26.23 -2.86 -5.18
C ARG A 305 25.58 -1.50 -5.47
N VAL A 306 25.38 -0.70 -4.44
CA VAL A 306 24.69 0.58 -4.51
C VAL A 306 25.43 1.65 -3.74
N GLU A 307 25.31 2.88 -4.23
CA GLU A 307 25.91 4.08 -3.65
C GLU A 307 24.81 5.12 -3.41
N THR A 308 25.04 6.03 -2.47
CA THR A 308 24.14 7.16 -2.21
C THR A 308 23.91 7.99 -3.48
N GLY A 309 22.65 8.29 -3.80
CA GLY A 309 22.21 9.02 -4.98
C GLY A 309 21.91 8.15 -6.20
N LYS A 310 22.17 6.84 -6.16
CA LYS A 310 21.86 5.93 -7.27
C LYS A 310 20.37 5.61 -7.31
N THR A 311 19.77 5.68 -8.50
CA THR A 311 18.42 5.17 -8.76
C THR A 311 18.46 3.66 -8.99
N VAL A 312 17.56 2.94 -8.32
CA VAL A 312 17.42 1.48 -8.40
C VAL A 312 16.01 1.12 -8.84
N SER A 313 15.86 0.01 -9.55
CA SER A 313 14.57 -0.56 -9.96
C SER A 313 14.14 -1.69 -9.02
N ALA A 314 12.85 -1.98 -8.97
CA ALA A 314 12.35 -3.14 -8.21
C ALA A 314 13.03 -4.43 -8.70
N GLY A 315 13.59 -5.21 -7.77
CA GLY A 315 14.32 -6.45 -8.03
C GLY A 315 15.84 -6.30 -8.18
N ASP A 316 16.39 -5.08 -8.21
CA ASP A 316 17.84 -4.89 -8.28
C ASP A 316 18.54 -5.39 -7.02
N ILE A 317 19.65 -6.12 -7.16
CA ILE A 317 20.44 -6.61 -6.03
C ILE A 317 21.16 -5.42 -5.37
N LEU A 318 20.83 -5.17 -4.10
CA LEU A 318 21.41 -4.08 -3.30
C LEU A 318 22.63 -4.56 -2.52
N ILE A 319 22.46 -5.62 -1.72
CA ILE A 319 23.45 -6.10 -0.74
C ILE A 319 23.51 -7.62 -0.76
N ILE A 320 24.70 -8.18 -0.62
CA ILE A 320 24.91 -9.60 -0.37
C ILE A 320 25.45 -9.80 1.05
N ILE A 321 24.76 -10.58 1.86
CA ILE A 321 25.10 -11.01 3.22
C ILE A 321 25.60 -12.47 3.17
N GLU A 322 26.72 -12.73 3.84
CA GLU A 322 27.31 -14.06 4.07
C GLU A 322 27.07 -14.55 5.49
#